data_AF-A0A845XA29-F1
#
_entry.id   AF-A0A845XA29-F1
#
_cell.length_a   1.000
_cell.length_b   1.000
_cell.length_c   1.000
_cell.angle_alpha   90.00
_cell.angle_beta   90.00
_cell.angle_gamma   90.00
#
_symmetry.space_group_name_H-M   'P 1'
#
loop_
_entity.id
_entity.type
_entity.pdbx_description
1 polymer ?
#
loop_
_entity_poly.entity_id
_entity_poly.type
_entity_poly.pdbx_seq_one_letter_code
_entity_poly.pdbx_strand_id
1 'polypeptide(L)'
;MRGATTLQQLYKITEADFYHIRELGKFMLPQMDQLVHTWYEWLKTQPEYEQFFSDEQILHHAQKMQRIYWQQFIEAELDERYVESRRKIGETHARIGLSMTMFFAGMSIFHELFLKSMGQRDLSLQEQMETIDAVSKLLHLDTGIV
;
A
#
# COMPACT_ATOMS: atom_id res chain seq x y z
N MET A 1 -18.53 10.65 -5.63
CA MET A 1 -17.72 9.57 -4.99
C MET A 1 -17.80 9.70 -3.48
N ARG A 2 -17.57 8.61 -2.72
CA ARG A 2 -17.53 8.67 -1.24
C ARG A 2 -16.29 9.45 -0.77
N GLY A 3 -16.44 10.31 0.23
CA GLY A 3 -15.34 11.03 0.89
C GLY A 3 -14.68 10.18 1.98
N ALA A 4 -13.65 10.72 2.62
CA ALA A 4 -12.81 10.01 3.60
C ALA A 4 -13.62 9.46 4.78
N THR A 5 -14.46 10.28 5.41
CA THR A 5 -15.29 9.86 6.55
C THR A 5 -16.26 8.73 6.18
N THR A 6 -16.88 8.80 5.01
CA THR A 6 -17.81 7.76 4.54
C THR A 6 -17.09 6.45 4.23
N LEU A 7 -15.88 6.52 3.67
CA LEU A 7 -15.04 5.35 3.40
C LEU A 7 -14.55 4.73 4.71
N GLN A 8 -14.08 5.53 5.66
CA GLN A 8 -13.66 5.06 6.99
C GLN A 8 -14.79 4.28 7.68
N GLN A 9 -16.02 4.82 7.67
CA GLN A 9 -17.19 4.15 8.24
C GLN A 9 -17.54 2.85 7.51
N LEU A 10 -17.47 2.84 6.17
CA LEU A 10 -17.75 1.65 5.37
C LEU A 10 -16.83 0.47 5.74
N TYR A 11 -15.54 0.74 5.87
CA TYR A 11 -14.52 -0.26 6.19
C TYR A 11 -14.35 -0.49 7.70
N LYS A 12 -15.14 0.20 8.52
CA LYS A 12 -15.11 0.12 9.99
C LYS A 12 -13.70 0.35 10.56
N ILE A 13 -12.99 1.33 10.01
CA ILE A 13 -11.66 1.71 10.49
C ILE A 13 -11.82 2.66 11.68
N THR A 14 -11.20 2.30 12.79
CA THR A 14 -11.25 2.99 14.07
C THR A 14 -9.90 3.63 14.40
N GLU A 15 -9.86 4.46 15.45
CA GLU A 15 -8.60 5.02 15.95
C GLU A 15 -7.60 3.95 16.41
N ALA A 16 -8.08 2.79 16.89
CA ALA A 16 -7.21 1.67 17.23
C ALA A 16 -6.51 1.12 15.98
N ASP A 17 -7.21 1.01 14.84
CA ASP A 17 -6.61 0.57 13.58
C ASP A 17 -5.49 1.53 13.15
N PHE A 18 -5.74 2.85 13.20
CA PHE A 18 -4.70 3.84 12.90
C PHE A 18 -3.51 3.75 13.86
N TYR A 19 -3.75 3.51 15.14
CA TYR A 19 -2.69 3.29 16.12
C TYR A 19 -1.80 2.09 15.73
N HIS A 20 -2.38 0.93 15.44
CA HIS A 20 -1.61 -0.26 15.07
C HIS A 20 -0.79 -0.05 13.79
N ILE A 21 -1.36 0.61 12.78
CA ILE A 21 -0.66 0.91 11.52
C ILE A 21 0.52 1.87 11.77
N ARG A 22 0.34 2.91 12.59
CA ARG A 22 1.41 3.86 12.93
C ARG A 22 2.52 3.21 13.76
N GLU A 23 2.17 2.33 14.71
CA GLU A 23 3.15 1.56 15.47
C GLU A 23 3.96 0.62 14.56
N LEU A 24 3.32 -0.04 13.59
CA LEU A 24 4.02 -0.80 12.56
C LEU A 24 4.94 0.11 11.72
N GLY A 25 4.47 1.31 11.38
CA GLY A 25 5.19 2.33 10.64
C GLY A 25 6.55 2.70 11.22
N LYS A 26 6.67 2.80 12.55
CA LYS A 26 7.94 3.10 13.23
C LYS A 26 9.07 2.14 12.84
N PHE A 27 8.73 0.89 12.54
CA PHE A 27 9.68 -0.16 12.18
C PHE A 27 9.80 -0.37 10.67
N MET A 28 8.71 -0.17 9.92
CA MET A 28 8.70 -0.39 8.48
C MET A 28 9.29 0.77 7.68
N LEU A 29 9.10 2.03 8.12
CA LEU A 29 9.61 3.20 7.38
C LEU A 29 11.13 3.16 7.10
N PRO A 30 12.00 2.77 8.07
CA PRO A 30 13.42 2.60 7.81
C PRO A 30 13.75 1.53 6.76
N GLN A 31 12.86 0.55 6.57
CA GLN A 31 13.06 -0.59 5.67
C GLN A 31 12.29 -0.44 4.34
N MET A 32 11.55 0.66 4.18
CA MET A 32 10.61 0.83 3.06
C MET A 32 11.31 0.76 1.69
N ASP A 33 12.55 1.23 1.57
CA ASP A 33 13.31 1.10 0.32
C ASP A 33 13.57 -0.37 -0.04
N GLN A 34 13.90 -1.19 0.96
CA GLN A 34 14.11 -2.62 0.77
C GLN A 34 12.80 -3.34 0.42
N LEU A 35 11.68 -2.94 1.02
CA LEU A 35 10.36 -3.51 0.70
C LEU A 35 9.96 -3.18 -0.73
N VAL A 36 10.09 -1.92 -1.15
CA VAL A 36 9.84 -1.48 -2.53
C VAL A 36 10.75 -2.21 -3.49
N HIS A 37 12.05 -2.31 -3.19
CA HIS A 37 12.99 -3.07 -4.02
C HIS A 37 12.55 -4.54 -4.18
N THR A 38 12.23 -5.21 -3.08
CA THR A 38 11.78 -6.61 -3.08
C THR A 38 10.50 -6.80 -3.91
N TRP A 39 9.57 -5.84 -3.83
CA TRP A 39 8.37 -5.85 -4.66
C TRP A 39 8.68 -5.69 -6.16
N TYR A 40 9.63 -4.81 -6.53
CA TYR A 40 10.07 -4.66 -7.92
C TYR A 40 10.84 -5.89 -8.44
N GLU A 41 11.56 -6.62 -7.60
CA GLU A 41 12.16 -7.90 -7.99
C GLU A 41 11.09 -8.94 -8.34
N TRP A 42 9.96 -8.97 -7.61
CA TRP A 42 8.80 -9.75 -8.05
C TRP A 42 8.22 -9.21 -9.35
N LEU A 43 7.99 -7.88 -9.47
CA LEU A 43 7.38 -7.30 -10.65
C LEU A 43 8.16 -7.60 -11.92
N LYS A 44 9.51 -7.58 -11.87
CA LYS A 44 10.41 -7.95 -12.97
C LYS A 44 10.16 -9.33 -13.57
N THR A 45 9.51 -10.23 -12.83
CA THR A 45 9.16 -11.57 -13.30
C THR A 45 7.84 -11.61 -14.09
N GLN A 46 7.13 -10.48 -14.19
CA GLN A 46 5.85 -10.35 -14.87
C GLN A 46 6.00 -9.65 -16.23
N PRO A 47 5.23 -10.04 -17.27
CA PRO A 47 5.27 -9.38 -18.58
C PRO A 47 5.03 -7.87 -18.54
N GLU A 48 4.18 -7.40 -17.61
CA GLU A 48 3.85 -5.99 -17.42
C GLU A 48 5.07 -5.13 -17.07
N TYR A 49 6.14 -5.72 -16.50
CA TYR A 49 7.34 -4.98 -16.18
C TYR A 49 8.01 -4.43 -17.45
N GLU A 50 8.22 -5.28 -18.45
CA GLU A 50 8.81 -4.87 -19.73
C GLU A 50 7.89 -3.89 -20.47
N GLN A 51 6.57 -4.08 -20.35
CA GLN A 51 5.58 -3.20 -20.98
C GLN A 51 5.63 -1.77 -20.43
N PHE A 52 5.76 -1.59 -19.12
CA PHE A 52 5.66 -0.27 -18.48
C PHE A 52 6.99 0.37 -18.13
N PHE A 53 8.09 -0.38 -18.05
CA PHE A 53 9.38 0.09 -17.53
C PHE A 53 10.55 -0.12 -18.49
N SER A 54 10.31 0.01 -19.80
CA SER A 54 11.36 0.01 -20.82
C SER A 54 12.29 1.22 -20.76
N ASP A 55 11.86 2.32 -20.12
CA ASP A 55 12.66 3.50 -19.84
C ASP A 55 13.09 3.52 -18.36
N GLU A 56 14.40 3.53 -18.13
CA GLU A 56 15.01 3.55 -16.80
C GLU A 56 14.63 4.81 -15.99
N GLN A 57 14.39 5.95 -16.64
CA GLN A 57 13.92 7.17 -15.96
C GLN A 57 12.49 7.00 -15.44
N ILE A 58 11.62 6.35 -16.22
CA ILE A 58 10.25 6.02 -15.80
C ILE A 58 10.30 5.06 -14.61
N LEU A 59 11.15 4.03 -14.66
CA LEU A 59 11.32 3.08 -13.57
C LEU A 59 11.76 3.78 -12.26
N HIS A 60 12.81 4.59 -12.33
CA HIS A 60 13.30 5.32 -11.14
C HIS A 60 12.25 6.27 -10.56
N HIS A 61 11.51 6.96 -11.44
CA HIS A 61 10.41 7.81 -11.00
C HIS A 61 9.32 7.00 -10.31
N ALA A 62 8.90 5.87 -10.90
CA ALA A 62 7.87 5.00 -10.34
C ALA A 62 8.29 4.41 -8.99
N GLN A 63 9.55 3.97 -8.84
CA GLN A 63 10.08 3.48 -7.57
C GLN A 63 10.03 4.54 -6.46
N LYS A 64 10.38 5.79 -6.79
CA LYS A 64 10.27 6.90 -5.84
C LYS A 64 8.81 7.15 -5.45
N MET A 65 7.88 7.11 -6.41
CA MET A 65 6.46 7.28 -6.14
C MET A 65 5.86 6.13 -5.32
N GLN A 66 6.32 4.88 -5.55
CA GLN A 66 5.96 3.72 -4.72
C GLN A 66 6.37 3.91 -3.27
N ARG A 67 7.60 4.40 -3.01
CA ARG A 67 8.04 4.73 -1.64
C ARG A 67 7.10 5.75 -0.98
N ILE A 68 6.77 6.83 -1.68
CA ILE A 68 5.88 7.89 -1.18
C ILE A 68 4.48 7.34 -0.91
N TYR A 69 3.96 6.49 -1.80
CA TYR A 69 2.65 5.87 -1.66
C TYR A 69 2.55 5.06 -0.36
N TRP A 70 3.53 4.19 -0.09
CA TRP A 70 3.54 3.36 1.12
C TRP A 70 3.89 4.13 2.39
N GLN A 71 4.67 5.20 2.29
CA GLN A 71 4.86 6.13 3.39
C GLN A 71 3.52 6.75 3.80
N GLN A 72 2.76 7.29 2.84
CA GLN A 72 1.43 7.86 3.10
C GLN A 72 0.46 6.82 3.67
N PHE A 73 0.55 5.57 3.20
CA PHE A 73 -0.26 4.47 3.74
C PHE A 73 0.03 4.24 5.24
N ILE A 74 1.31 4.22 5.62
CA ILE A 74 1.74 3.93 7.01
C ILE A 74 1.47 5.10 7.97
N GLU A 75 1.49 6.35 7.48
CA GLU A 75 1.12 7.52 8.26
C GLU A 75 -0.34 7.41 8.77
N ALA A 76 -1.17 6.66 8.04
CA ALA A 76 -2.55 6.33 8.41
C ALA A 76 -3.38 7.60 8.69
N GLU A 77 -3.17 8.63 7.86
CA GLU A 77 -3.93 9.88 7.86
C GLU A 77 -5.02 9.79 6.78
N LEU A 78 -6.14 9.15 7.10
CA LEU A 78 -7.27 9.00 6.17
C LEU A 78 -8.10 10.29 6.11
N ASP A 79 -7.63 11.25 5.32
CA ASP A 79 -8.32 12.51 5.04
C ASP A 79 -8.72 12.64 3.55
N GLU A 80 -9.33 13.76 3.18
CA GLU A 80 -9.71 13.99 1.78
C GLU A 80 -8.49 14.08 0.84
N ARG A 81 -7.31 14.47 1.34
CA ARG A 81 -6.08 14.51 0.55
C ARG A 81 -5.59 13.10 0.24
N TYR A 82 -5.70 12.18 1.20
CA TYR A 82 -5.42 10.75 1.00
C TYR A 82 -6.29 10.18 -0.11
N VAL A 83 -7.60 10.36 0.01
CA VAL A 83 -8.56 9.83 -0.97
C VAL A 83 -8.31 10.40 -2.36
N GLU A 84 -8.08 11.71 -2.46
CA GLU A 84 -7.79 12.37 -3.74
C GLU A 84 -6.46 11.93 -4.35
N SER A 85 -5.43 11.69 -3.52
CA SER A 85 -4.16 11.09 -3.95
C SER A 85 -4.39 9.72 -4.59
N ARG A 86 -5.20 8.85 -3.95
CA ARG A 86 -5.48 7.50 -4.46
C ARG A 86 -6.28 7.50 -5.75
N ARG A 87 -7.25 8.42 -5.91
CA ARG A 87 -7.97 8.58 -7.18
C ARG A 87 -7.05 8.93 -8.34
N LYS A 88 -6.13 9.88 -8.15
CA LYS A 88 -5.15 10.28 -9.19
C LYS A 88 -4.23 9.13 -9.59
N ILE A 89 -3.89 8.27 -8.64
CA ILE A 89 -3.12 7.06 -8.89
C ILE A 89 -3.94 6.06 -9.70
N GLY A 90 -5.23 5.87 -9.36
CA GLY A 90 -6.17 5.05 -10.13
C GLY A 90 -6.31 5.52 -11.57
N GLU A 91 -6.53 6.82 -11.78
CA GLU A 91 -6.57 7.45 -13.09
C GLU A 91 -5.27 7.23 -13.87
N THR A 92 -4.12 7.24 -13.19
CA THR A 92 -2.82 6.99 -13.83
C THR A 92 -2.70 5.54 -14.29
N HIS A 93 -3.07 4.56 -13.45
CA HIS A 93 -3.06 3.15 -13.82
C HIS A 93 -4.07 2.83 -14.94
N ALA A 94 -5.27 3.43 -14.88
CA ALA A 94 -6.27 3.31 -15.93
C ALA A 94 -5.77 3.88 -17.26
N ARG A 95 -5.11 5.04 -17.25
CA ARG A 95 -4.58 5.70 -18.45
C ARG A 95 -3.50 4.87 -19.15
N ILE A 96 -2.66 4.16 -18.40
CA ILE A 96 -1.64 3.25 -18.98
C ILE A 96 -2.20 1.86 -19.32
N GLY A 97 -3.46 1.59 -18.99
CA GLY A 97 -4.10 0.30 -19.26
C GLY A 97 -3.60 -0.84 -18.35
N LEU A 98 -3.16 -0.53 -17.13
CA LEU A 98 -2.81 -1.57 -16.16
C LEU A 98 -4.06 -2.38 -15.82
N SER A 99 -3.99 -3.71 -15.96
CA SER A 99 -5.12 -4.58 -15.65
C SER A 99 -5.42 -4.57 -14.14
N MET A 100 -6.69 -4.70 -13.77
CA MET A 100 -7.07 -4.85 -12.37
C MET A 100 -6.41 -6.07 -11.74
N THR A 101 -6.27 -7.17 -12.49
CA THR A 101 -5.57 -8.38 -12.01
C THR A 101 -4.15 -8.06 -11.58
N MET A 102 -3.40 -7.31 -12.40
CA MET A 102 -2.02 -6.95 -12.09
C MET A 102 -1.94 -5.99 -10.90
N PHE A 103 -2.86 -5.01 -10.83
CA PHE A 103 -2.92 -4.09 -9.69
C PHE A 103 -3.19 -4.81 -8.37
N PHE A 104 -4.20 -5.68 -8.33
CA PHE A 104 -4.53 -6.47 -7.14
C PHE A 104 -3.42 -7.45 -6.76
N ALA A 105 -2.74 -8.06 -7.75
CA ALA A 105 -1.56 -8.88 -7.48
C ALA A 105 -0.47 -8.05 -6.79
N GLY A 106 -0.20 -6.84 -7.29
CA GLY A 106 0.76 -5.91 -6.68
C GLY A 106 0.44 -5.58 -5.22
N MET A 107 -0.83 -5.31 -4.91
CA MET A 107 -1.30 -5.05 -3.54
C MET A 107 -1.15 -6.27 -2.63
N SER A 108 -1.43 -7.47 -3.15
CA SER A 108 -1.28 -8.73 -2.42
C SER A 108 0.18 -9.00 -2.01
N ILE A 109 1.13 -8.75 -2.92
CA ILE A 109 2.56 -8.93 -2.62
C ILE A 109 3.04 -7.94 -1.56
N PHE A 110 2.63 -6.66 -1.64
CA PHE A 110 2.97 -5.71 -0.58
C PHE A 110 2.35 -6.08 0.78
N HIS A 111 1.12 -6.61 0.77
CA HIS A 111 0.50 -7.12 1.99
C HIS A 111 1.34 -8.25 2.61
N GLU A 112 1.76 -9.23 1.81
CA GLU A 112 2.63 -10.31 2.27
C GLU A 112 3.95 -9.78 2.86
N LEU A 113 4.56 -8.78 2.23
CA LEU A 113 5.78 -8.14 2.73
C LEU A 113 5.57 -7.46 4.10
N PHE A 114 4.41 -6.85 4.31
CA PHE A 114 4.05 -6.25 5.61
C PHE A 114 3.85 -7.34 6.67
N LEU A 115 3.16 -8.43 6.34
CA LEU A 115 2.96 -9.58 7.25
C LEU A 115 4.30 -10.20 7.68
N LYS A 116 5.22 -10.40 6.73
CA LYS A 116 6.57 -10.92 7.02
C LYS A 116 7.36 -9.96 7.92
N SER A 117 7.27 -8.65 7.68
CA SER A 117 7.95 -7.64 8.50
C SER A 117 7.39 -7.61 9.93
N MET A 118 6.09 -7.80 10.09
CA MET A 118 5.45 -7.88 11.40
C MET A 118 5.84 -9.14 12.17
N GLY A 119 5.98 -10.29 11.49
CA GLY A 119 6.41 -11.56 12.11
C GLY A 119 7.82 -11.52 12.71
N GLN A 120 8.63 -10.49 12.41
CA GLN A 120 9.94 -10.26 13.00
C GLN A 120 9.87 -9.50 14.33
N ARG A 121 8.68 -9.06 14.75
CA ARG A 121 8.48 -8.31 16.00
C ARG A 121 8.10 -9.24 17.15
N ASP A 122 8.58 -8.89 18.33
CA ASP A 122 8.10 -9.47 19.58
C ASP A 122 6.78 -8.80 19.97
N LEU A 123 5.70 -9.25 19.33
CA LEU A 123 4.32 -8.83 19.58
C LEU A 123 3.54 -10.02 20.13
N SER A 124 2.59 -9.74 21.03
CA SER A 124 1.61 -10.75 21.41
C SER A 124 0.76 -11.18 20.21
N LEU A 125 0.20 -12.39 20.26
CA LEU A 125 -0.71 -12.88 19.20
C LEU A 125 -1.89 -11.93 18.97
N GLN A 126 -2.39 -11.32 20.05
CA GLN A 126 -3.49 -10.36 19.96
C GLN A 126 -3.06 -9.10 19.19
N GLU A 127 -1.93 -8.49 19.53
CA GLU A 127 -1.42 -7.30 18.83
C GLU A 127 -1.09 -7.59 17.36
N GLN A 128 -0.59 -8.78 17.05
CA GLN A 128 -0.39 -9.22 15.67
C GLN A 128 -1.71 -9.26 14.91
N MET A 129 -2.74 -9.92 15.46
CA MET A 129 -4.05 -10.02 14.83
C MET A 129 -4.71 -8.65 14.62
N GLU A 130 -4.64 -7.77 15.63
CA GLU A 130 -5.17 -6.40 15.54
C GLU A 130 -4.43 -5.58 14.47
N THR A 131 -3.11 -5.73 14.37
CA THR A 131 -2.31 -5.06 13.33
C THR A 131 -2.62 -5.59 11.93
N ILE A 132 -2.77 -6.90 11.77
CA ILE A 132 -3.16 -7.53 10.49
C ILE A 132 -4.54 -7.03 10.04
N ASP A 133 -5.51 -7.01 10.95
CA ASP A 133 -6.87 -6.56 10.66
C ASP A 133 -6.88 -5.08 10.24
N ALA A 134 -6.16 -4.23 10.99
CA ALA A 134 -6.01 -2.81 10.69
C ALA A 134 -5.40 -2.56 9.30
N VAL A 135 -4.26 -3.20 9.02
CA VAL A 135 -3.57 -3.10 7.71
C VAL A 135 -4.49 -3.61 6.59
N SER A 136 -5.16 -4.75 6.78
CA SER A 136 -6.05 -5.34 5.79
C SER A 136 -7.21 -4.41 5.46
N LYS A 137 -7.86 -3.79 6.47
CA LYS A 137 -8.95 -2.83 6.24
C LYS A 137 -8.48 -1.62 5.44
N LEU A 138 -7.37 -1.00 5.82
CA LEU A 138 -6.86 0.18 5.11
C LEU A 138 -6.40 -0.19 3.70
N LEU A 139 -5.76 -1.35 3.51
CA LEU A 139 -5.34 -1.85 2.20
C LEU A 139 -6.53 -2.07 1.27
N HIS A 140 -7.59 -2.71 1.74
CA HIS A 140 -8.81 -2.91 0.93
C HIS A 140 -9.55 -1.60 0.65
N LEU A 141 -9.55 -0.66 1.59
CA LEU A 141 -10.08 0.68 1.37
C LEU A 141 -9.29 1.40 0.28
N ASP A 142 -7.95 1.42 0.40
CA ASP A 142 -7.05 2.07 -0.54
C ASP A 142 -7.21 1.49 -1.95
N THR A 143 -7.11 0.16 -2.06
CA THR A 143 -7.29 -0.59 -3.30
C THR A 143 -8.66 -0.33 -3.94
N GLY A 144 -9.70 -0.09 -3.13
CA GLY A 144 -11.04 0.22 -3.62
C GLY A 144 -11.23 1.67 -4.10
N ILE A 145 -10.30 2.57 -3.79
CA ILE A 145 -10.30 3.95 -4.32
C ILE A 145 -9.57 4.02 -5.66
N VAL A 146 -8.46 3.27 -5.79
CA VAL A 146 -7.62 3.20 -6.99
C VAL A 146 -8.34 2.44 -8.10
#